data_AF-A0A2D9HTQ6-F1
#
_entry.id   AF-A0A2D9HTQ6-F1
#
_cell.length_a   1.000
_cell.length_b   1.000
_cell.length_c   1.000
_cell.angle_alpha   90.00
_cell.angle_beta   90.00
_cell.angle_gamma   90.00
#
_symmetry.space_group_name_H-M   'P 1'
#
loop_
_entity.id
_entity.type
_entity.pdbx_description
1 polymer ?
#
loop_
_entity_poly.entity_id
_entity_poly.type
_entity_poly.pdbx_seq_one_letter_code
_entity_poly.pdbx_strand_id
1 'polypeptide(L)'
;DFKSEVDLPAAFIVPGASQASGAIDMSRSICRRAERRIVELKNQDRLPNPEVLRYMNRLSDLLFVIARYEDKELPFELTTGG
;
A
#
# COMPACT_ATOMS: atom_id res chain seq x y z
N ASP A 1 8.46 14.11 -5.70
CA ASP A 1 7.88 12.83 -6.17
C ASP A 1 7.92 11.93 -4.94
N PHE A 2 6.79 11.44 -4.42
CA PHE A 2 6.78 10.86 -3.05
C PHE A 2 7.80 9.72 -2.88
N LYS A 3 8.09 8.98 -3.95
CA LYS A 3 9.10 7.91 -3.94
C LYS A 3 10.53 8.42 -3.79
N SER A 4 10.85 9.63 -4.24
CA SER A 4 12.19 10.21 -4.10
C SER A 4 12.45 10.81 -2.72
N GLU A 5 11.40 10.98 -1.92
CA GLU A 5 11.44 11.61 -0.60
C GLU A 5 11.38 10.59 0.55
N VAL A 6 11.30 9.30 0.23
CA VAL A 6 11.25 8.20 1.20
C VAL A 6 12.43 7.28 0.96
N ASP A 7 13.31 7.17 1.96
CA ASP A 7 14.34 6.13 1.97
C ASP A 7 13.73 4.83 2.48
N LEU A 8 13.52 3.87 1.56
CA LEU A 8 12.93 2.58 1.91
C LEU A 8 14.03 1.64 2.40
N PRO A 9 13.97 1.18 3.65
CA PRO A 9 15.00 0.29 4.15
C PRO A 9 14.94 -1.08 3.49
N ALA A 10 16.08 -1.74 3.41
CA ALA A 10 16.21 -3.14 2.95
C ALA A 10 15.71 -4.14 4.01
N ALA A 11 14.62 -3.81 4.70
CA ALA A 11 14.02 -4.58 5.78
C ALA A 11 12.51 -4.67 5.58
N PHE A 12 11.88 -5.66 6.20
CA PHE A 12 10.43 -5.73 6.23
C PHE A 12 9.88 -4.58 7.09
N ILE A 13 8.91 -3.85 6.56
CA ILE A 13 8.31 -2.72 7.26
C ILE A 13 7.01 -3.20 7.90
N VAL A 14 6.90 -3.02 9.21
CA VAL A 14 5.72 -3.36 9.99
C VAL A 14 4.67 -2.25 9.80
N PRO A 15 3.43 -2.60 9.45
CA PRO A 15 2.38 -1.60 9.29
C PRO A 15 2.00 -0.96 10.62
N GLY A 16 1.72 0.35 10.60
CA GLY A 16 1.25 1.08 11.78
C GLY A 16 2.33 1.57 12.73
N ALA A 17 3.49 1.98 12.22
CA ALA A 17 4.50 2.70 13.01
C ALA A 17 3.95 4.01 13.62
N SER A 18 2.92 4.60 13.00
CA SER A 18 2.10 5.68 13.56
C SER A 18 0.61 5.40 13.37
N GLN A 19 -0.26 6.14 14.07
CA GLN A 19 -1.71 6.04 13.87
C GLN A 19 -2.11 6.41 12.42
N ALA A 20 -1.46 7.43 11.86
CA ALA A 20 -1.72 7.89 10.49
C ALA A 20 -1.30 6.83 9.47
N SER A 21 -0.06 6.32 9.54
CA SER A 21 0.40 5.27 8.64
C SER A 21 -0.37 3.96 8.82
N GLY A 22 -0.79 3.63 10.04
CA GLY A 22 -1.67 2.49 10.31
C GLY A 22 -3.02 2.58 9.58
N ALA A 23 -3.65 3.76 9.58
CA ALA A 23 -4.88 3.99 8.83
C ALA A 23 -4.68 3.88 7.31
N ILE A 24 -3.52 4.35 6.81
CA ILE A 24 -3.16 4.24 5.39
C ILE A 24 -2.87 2.78 5.01
N ASP A 25 -2.14 2.03 5.82
CA ASP A 25 -1.85 0.62 5.63
C ASP A 25 -3.13 -0.24 5.70
N MET A 26 -4.09 0.14 6.56
CA MET A 26 -5.43 -0.45 6.57
C MET A 26 -6.16 -0.20 5.25
N SER A 27 -6.14 1.04 4.76
CA SER A 27 -6.72 1.41 3.46
C SER A 27 -6.08 0.63 2.30
N ARG A 28 -4.75 0.44 2.33
CA ARG A 28 -4.02 -0.42 1.38
C ARG A 28 -4.52 -1.86 1.46
N SER A 29 -4.72 -2.41 2.65
CA SER A 29 -5.23 -3.77 2.84
C SER A 29 -6.63 -3.94 2.26
N ILE A 30 -7.50 -2.93 2.40
CA ILE A 30 -8.83 -2.90 1.78
C ILE A 30 -8.70 -2.88 0.25
N CYS A 31 -7.81 -2.04 -0.30
CA CYS A 31 -7.55 -1.97 -1.74
C CYS A 31 -7.08 -3.32 -2.31
N ARG A 32 -6.13 -3.99 -1.66
CA ARG A 32 -5.65 -5.32 -2.06
C ARG A 32 -6.75 -6.39 -1.99
N ARG A 33 -7.67 -6.29 -1.03
CA ARG A 33 -8.84 -7.17 -0.95
C ARG A 33 -9.81 -6.93 -2.13
N ALA A 34 -10.03 -5.67 -2.51
CA ALA A 34 -10.81 -5.34 -3.69
C ALA A 34 -10.12 -5.81 -4.99
N GLU A 35 -8.80 -5.65 -5.10
CA GLU A 35 -7.98 -6.14 -6.22
C GLU A 35 -8.20 -7.66 -6.44
N ARG A 36 -8.16 -8.47 -5.37
CA ARG A 36 -8.44 -9.92 -5.45
C ARG A 36 -9.83 -10.23 -6.02
N ARG A 37 -10.87 -9.51 -5.58
CA ARG A 37 -12.24 -9.67 -6.13
C ARG A 37 -12.33 -9.25 -7.60
N ILE A 38 -11.59 -8.23 -7.99
CA ILE A 38 -11.52 -7.80 -9.40
C ILE A 38 -10.82 -8.86 -10.25
N VAL A 39 -9.77 -9.51 -9.74
CA VAL A 39 -9.12 -10.65 -10.42
C VAL A 39 -10.10 -11.82 -10.58
N GLU A 40 -10.90 -12.14 -9.56
CA GLU A 40 -11.95 -13.16 -9.67
C GLU A 40 -12.97 -12.82 -10.76
N LEU A 41 -13.43 -11.55 -10.82
CA LEU A 41 -14.33 -11.09 -11.88
C LEU A 41 -13.68 -11.17 -13.26
N LYS A 42 -12.39 -10.82 -13.37
CA LYS A 42 -11.62 -10.95 -14.61
C LYS A 42 -11.54 -12.41 -15.06
N ASN A 43 -11.29 -13.33 -14.15
CA ASN A 43 -11.20 -14.77 -14.45
C ASN A 43 -12.54 -15.40 -14.87
N GLN A 44 -13.65 -14.73 -14.55
CA GLN A 44 -14.99 -15.10 -15.00
C GLN A 44 -15.41 -14.39 -16.30
N ASP A 45 -14.51 -13.63 -16.95
CA ASP A 45 -14.80 -12.75 -18.09
C ASP A 45 -15.89 -11.71 -17.81
N ARG A 46 -16.04 -11.32 -16.54
CA ARG A 46 -17.07 -10.37 -16.04
C ARG A 46 -16.50 -9.00 -15.68
N LEU A 47 -15.24 -8.72 -16.04
CA LEU A 47 -14.62 -7.42 -15.84
C LEU A 47 -14.75 -6.58 -17.11
N PRO A 48 -15.63 -5.55 -17.16
CA PRO A 48 -15.87 -4.80 -18.38
C PRO A 48 -14.68 -3.93 -18.79
N ASN A 49 -13.88 -3.47 -17.82
CA ASN A 49 -12.74 -2.60 -18.05
C ASN A 49 -11.48 -3.13 -17.33
N PRO A 50 -10.45 -3.58 -18.08
CA PRO A 50 -9.21 -4.10 -17.49
C PRO A 50 -8.37 -3.01 -16.79
N GLU A 51 -8.59 -1.73 -17.09
CA GLU A 51 -7.89 -0.61 -16.45
C GLU A 51 -8.11 -0.54 -14.95
N VAL A 52 -9.26 -1.02 -14.48
CA VAL A 52 -9.61 -1.03 -13.05
C VAL A 52 -8.58 -1.85 -12.27
N LEU A 53 -8.13 -2.99 -12.80
CA LEU A 53 -7.13 -3.82 -12.14
C LEU A 53 -5.77 -3.10 -12.08
N ARG A 54 -5.36 -2.45 -13.17
CA ARG A 54 -4.12 -1.65 -13.21
C ARG A 54 -4.15 -0.49 -12.22
N TYR A 55 -5.29 0.21 -12.16
CA TYR A 55 -5.50 1.31 -11.23
C TYR A 55 -5.41 0.85 -9.77
N MET A 56 -6.10 -0.24 -9.40
CA MET A 56 -6.07 -0.76 -8.03
C MET A 56 -4.66 -1.17 -7.60
N ASN A 57 -3.90 -1.78 -8.52
CA ASN A 57 -2.51 -2.14 -8.26
C ASN A 57 -1.64 -0.90 -7.96
N ARG A 58 -1.77 0.16 -8.77
CA ARG A 58 -1.04 1.43 -8.58
C ARG A 58 -1.48 2.20 -7.36
N LEU A 59 -2.78 2.26 -7.09
CA LEU A 59 -3.33 2.89 -5.89
C LEU A 59 -2.75 2.25 -4.63
N SER A 60 -2.70 0.93 -4.61
CA SER A 60 -2.12 0.22 -3.49
C SER A 60 -0.64 0.53 -3.25
N ASP A 61 0.14 0.66 -4.33
CA ASP A 61 1.55 1.04 -4.26
C ASP A 61 1.71 2.47 -3.76
N LEU A 62 0.86 3.39 -4.22
CA LEU A 62 0.83 4.76 -3.75
C LEU A 62 0.53 4.82 -2.24
N LEU A 63 -0.49 4.10 -1.77
CA LEU A 63 -0.82 4.05 -0.34
C LEU A 63 0.35 3.55 0.51
N PHE A 64 1.14 2.60 0.01
CA PHE A 64 2.36 2.17 0.71
C PHE A 64 3.40 3.29 0.79
N VAL A 65 3.66 3.99 -0.31
CA VAL A 65 4.62 5.10 -0.32
C VAL A 65 4.16 6.23 0.62
N ILE A 66 2.85 6.55 0.62
CA ILE A 66 2.30 7.58 1.52
C ILE A 66 2.46 7.15 2.98
N ALA A 67 2.14 5.89 3.33
CA ALA A 67 2.32 5.40 4.71
C ALA A 67 3.78 5.54 5.18
N ARG A 68 4.75 5.31 4.30
CA ARG A 68 6.18 5.47 4.61
C ARG A 68 6.65 6.92 4.60
N TYR A 69 6.03 7.77 3.80
CA TYR A 69 6.25 9.20 3.83
C TYR A 69 5.80 9.82 5.15
N GLU A 70 4.65 9.39 5.68
CA GLU A 70 4.16 9.81 6.99
C GLU A 70 5.11 9.37 8.12
N ASP A 71 5.70 8.17 8.00
CA ASP A 71 6.60 7.61 8.99
C ASP A 71 8.08 8.05 8.82
N LYS A 72 8.42 8.91 7.86
CA LYS A 72 9.82 9.17 7.45
C LYS A 72 10.71 9.76 8.56
N GLU A 73 10.13 10.44 9.53
CA GLU A 73 10.83 11.07 10.66
C GLU A 73 10.83 10.17 11.92
N LEU A 74 10.23 8.97 11.85
CA LEU A 74 10.16 8.06 12.99
C LEU A 74 11.46 7.25 13.13
N PRO A 75 11.84 6.87 14.36
CA PRO A 75 12.91 5.92 14.61
C PRO A 75 12.74 4.62 13.82
N PHE A 76 13.85 4.10 13.30
CA PHE A 76 13.89 2.90 12.48
C PHE A 76 13.23 1.69 13.19
N GLU A 77 13.48 1.54 14.49
CA GLU A 77 12.98 0.43 15.31
C GLU A 77 11.44 0.35 15.31
N LEU A 78 10.75 1.50 15.26
CA LEU A 78 9.29 1.56 15.22
C LEU A 78 8.73 1.16 13.85
N THR A 79 9.52 1.31 12.79
CA THR A 79 9.13 0.96 11.42
C THR A 79 9.42 -0.50 11.07
N THR A 80 10.43 -1.12 11.69
CA THR A 80 10.83 -2.51 11.39
C THR A 80 10.50 -3.52 12.50
N GLY A 81 10.01 -3.06 13.65
CA GLY A 81 9.61 -3.93 14.76
C GLY A 81 10.73 -4.31 15.73
N GLY A 82 11.88 -3.62 15.67
CA GLY A 82 13.08 -3.91 16.49
C GLY A 82 13.96 -5.01 15.95
#